data_AF-A0A540X6F8-F1
#
_entry.id   AF-A0A540X6F8-F1
#
_cell.length_a   1.000
_cell.length_b   1.000
_cell.length_c   1.000
_cell.angle_alpha   90.00
_cell.angle_beta   90.00
_cell.angle_gamma   90.00
#
_symmetry.space_group_name_H-M   'P 1'
#
loop_
_entity.id
_entity.type
_entity.pdbx_description
1 polymer ?
#
loop_
_entity_poly.entity_id
_entity_poly.type
_entity_poly.pdbx_seq_one_letter_code
_entity_poly.pdbx_strand_id
1 'polypeptide(L)'
;MRPLAELLRHLSRPGVTELTLATGRPPMIRGSNGYEPLDPAAVTTDDVVRALQAMVGVARASSVSDAPSNWSVNANGLGALSIAAMRRGDLMHLRLSRAAEVAASAPAAVAPP
;
A
#
# COMPACT_ATOMS: atom_id res chain seq x y z
N MET A 1 -15.49 2.55 0.14
CA MET A 1 -14.28 3.20 0.67
C MET A 1 -14.14 4.62 0.11
N ARG A 2 -13.34 5.48 0.74
CA ARG A 2 -12.97 6.80 0.20
C ARG A 2 -12.14 6.67 -1.10
N PRO A 3 -12.16 7.68 -1.99
CA PRO A 3 -11.34 7.67 -3.21
C PRO A 3 -9.84 7.51 -2.92
N LEU A 4 -9.09 6.83 -3.80
CA LEU A 4 -7.64 6.63 -3.64
C LEU A 4 -6.90 7.96 -3.47
N ALA A 5 -7.26 9.00 -4.24
CA ALA A 5 -6.63 10.31 -4.13
C ALA A 5 -6.77 10.91 -2.72
N GLU A 6 -7.94 10.77 -2.10
CA GLU A 6 -8.19 11.21 -0.71
C GLU A 6 -7.33 10.41 0.28
N LEU A 7 -7.24 9.09 0.10
CA LEU A 7 -6.40 8.24 0.95
C LEU A 7 -4.92 8.60 0.83
N LEU A 8 -4.42 8.81 -0.39
CA LEU A 8 -3.04 9.19 -0.65
C LEU A 8 -2.64 10.54 -0.02
N ARG A 9 -3.57 11.50 0.08
CA ARG A 9 -3.32 12.78 0.76
C ARG A 9 -2.89 12.61 2.22
N HIS A 10 -3.25 11.49 2.86
CA HIS A 10 -2.84 11.20 4.22
C HIS A 10 -1.33 10.94 4.33
N LEU A 11 -0.69 10.44 3.27
CA LEU A 11 0.78 10.28 3.23
C LEU A 11 1.51 11.62 3.21
N SER A 12 0.83 12.73 2.90
CA SER A 12 1.39 14.08 3.04
C SER A 12 1.42 14.57 4.49
N ARG A 13 0.67 13.95 5.40
CA ARG A 13 0.58 14.40 6.79
C ARG A 13 1.89 14.10 7.54
N PRO A 14 2.38 15.01 8.37
CA PRO A 14 3.55 14.74 9.21
C PRO A 14 3.27 13.55 10.12
N GLY A 15 4.25 12.65 10.23
CA GLY A 15 4.15 11.44 11.06
C GLY A 15 3.49 10.23 10.39
N VAL A 16 2.87 10.38 9.22
CA VAL A 16 2.33 9.25 8.45
C VAL A 16 3.42 8.70 7.54
N THR A 17 3.71 7.41 7.68
CA THR A 17 4.79 6.72 6.95
C THR A 17 4.28 5.71 5.93
N GLU A 18 3.08 5.17 6.14
CA GLU A 18 2.51 4.10 5.32
C GLU A 18 0.99 4.22 5.22
N LEU A 19 0.45 3.80 4.08
CA LEU A 19 -0.96 3.55 3.81
C LEU A 19 -1.10 2.09 3.36
N THR A 20 -2.03 1.38 3.97
CA THR A 20 -2.24 -0.05 3.77
C THR A 20 -3.68 -0.31 3.36
N LEU A 21 -3.85 -1.00 2.23
CA LEU A 21 -5.15 -1.47 1.73
C LEU A 21 -5.12 -3.00 1.69
N ALA A 22 -5.94 -3.64 2.51
CA ALA A 22 -6.06 -5.09 2.55
C ALA A 22 -7.53 -5.48 2.41
N THR A 23 -7.81 -6.47 1.55
CA THR A 23 -9.17 -6.99 1.37
C THR A 23 -9.80 -7.36 2.72
N GLY A 24 -11.04 -6.90 2.95
CA GLY A 24 -11.80 -7.18 4.17
C GLY A 24 -11.38 -6.36 5.39
N ARG A 25 -10.43 -5.42 5.24
CA ARG A 25 -9.98 -4.52 6.30
C ARG A 25 -10.27 -3.07 5.91
N PRO A 26 -10.53 -2.18 6.87
CA PRO A 26 -10.56 -0.75 6.58
C PRO A 26 -9.20 -0.30 6.03
N PRO A 27 -9.15 0.76 5.21
CA PRO A 27 -7.89 1.37 4.81
C PRO A 27 -7.18 1.90 6.06
N MET A 28 -5.92 1.51 6.26
CA MET A 28 -5.15 1.84 7.47
C MET A 28 -4.00 2.78 7.10
N ILE A 29 -3.63 3.68 8.00
CA ILE A 29 -2.35 4.40 7.95
C ILE A 29 -1.46 4.02 9.11
N ARG A 30 -0.14 4.05 8.91
CA ARG A 30 0.83 3.98 9.99
C ARG A 30 1.29 5.38 10.36
N GLY A 31 0.80 5.86 11.51
CA GLY A 31 1.23 7.09 12.15
C GLY A 31 2.28 6.83 13.24
N SER A 32 2.62 7.88 13.99
CA SER A 32 3.54 7.81 15.13
C SER A 32 3.06 6.87 16.25
N ASN A 33 1.74 6.71 16.39
CA ASN A 33 1.11 5.90 17.45
C ASN A 33 0.73 4.48 16.99
N GLY A 34 1.11 4.09 15.77
CA GLY A 34 0.78 2.78 15.20
C GLY A 34 -0.21 2.86 14.04
N TYR A 35 -0.97 1.79 13.84
CA TYR A 35 -1.93 1.68 12.74
C TYR A 35 -3.31 2.22 13.12
N GLU A 36 -3.82 3.15 12.31
CA GLU A 36 -5.13 3.79 12.52
C GLU A 36 -6.00 3.67 11.26
N PRO A 37 -7.31 3.35 11.40
CA PRO A 37 -8.21 3.28 10.26
C PRO A 37 -8.54 4.69 9.72
N LEU A 38 -8.52 4.85 8.41
CA LEU A 38 -8.92 6.08 7.71
C LEU A 38 -10.40 6.15 7.40
N ASP A 39 -11.03 4.99 7.24
CA ASP A 39 -12.43 4.84 6.85
C ASP A 39 -13.01 3.60 7.53
N PRO A 40 -14.29 3.62 7.96
CA PRO A 40 -14.90 2.45 8.57
C PRO A 40 -15.24 1.34 7.56
N ALA A 41 -15.34 1.64 6.27
CA ALA A 41 -15.69 0.65 5.26
C ALA A 41 -14.50 -0.27 4.93
N ALA A 42 -14.73 -1.57 4.98
CA ALA A 42 -13.77 -2.55 4.53
C ALA A 42 -13.47 -2.37 3.03
N VAL A 43 -12.20 -2.47 2.67
CA VAL A 43 -11.73 -2.43 1.28
C VAL A 43 -12.05 -3.77 0.62
N THR A 44 -12.66 -3.74 -0.56
CA THR A 44 -12.90 -4.95 -1.37
C THR A 44 -11.67 -5.33 -2.21
N THR A 45 -11.62 -6.54 -2.76
CA THR A 45 -10.52 -6.90 -3.68
C THR A 45 -10.54 -6.02 -4.93
N ASP A 46 -11.72 -5.75 -5.51
CA ASP A 46 -11.87 -4.83 -6.64
C ASP A 46 -11.33 -3.43 -6.35
N ASP A 47 -11.58 -2.93 -5.14
CA ASP A 47 -11.06 -1.65 -4.69
C ASP A 47 -9.51 -1.63 -4.69
N VAL A 48 -8.87 -2.68 -4.16
CA VAL A 48 -7.41 -2.82 -4.15
C VAL A 48 -6.86 -2.93 -5.57
N VAL A 49 -7.51 -3.73 -6.43
CA VAL A 49 -7.11 -3.91 -7.84
C VAL A 49 -7.19 -2.58 -8.59
N ARG A 50 -8.32 -1.86 -8.48
CA ARG A 50 -8.50 -0.55 -9.13
C ARG A 50 -7.48 0.46 -8.63
N ALA A 51 -7.22 0.49 -7.33
CA ALA A 51 -6.20 1.37 -6.75
C ALA A 51 -4.81 1.04 -7.31
N LEU A 52 -4.43 -0.23 -7.36
CA LEU A 52 -3.15 -0.68 -7.90
C LEU A 52 -3.02 -0.31 -9.38
N GLN A 53 -4.02 -0.62 -10.20
CA GLN A 53 -4.04 -0.29 -11.62
C GLN A 53 -3.87 1.22 -11.87
N ALA A 54 -4.50 2.06 -11.05
CA ALA A 54 -4.37 3.51 -11.15
C ALA A 54 -2.94 4.02 -10.87
N MET A 55 -2.14 3.29 -10.08
CA MET A 55 -0.77 3.72 -9.73
C MET A 55 0.32 3.09 -10.61
N VAL A 56 0.19 1.82 -10.97
CA VAL A 56 1.24 1.09 -11.71
C VAL A 56 0.83 0.69 -13.13
N GLY A 57 -0.42 0.91 -13.51
CA GLY A 57 -0.99 0.48 -14.78
C GLY A 57 -1.49 -0.97 -14.78
N VAL A 58 -2.39 -1.28 -15.72
CA VAL A 58 -3.05 -2.59 -15.81
C VAL A 58 -2.06 -3.74 -15.96
N ALA A 59 -1.06 -3.61 -16.82
CA ALA A 59 -0.10 -4.68 -17.09
C ALA A 59 0.67 -5.14 -15.84
N ARG A 60 1.13 -4.18 -15.02
CA ARG A 60 1.86 -4.48 -13.78
C ARG A 60 0.92 -4.96 -12.66
N ALA A 61 -0.28 -4.42 -12.59
CA ALA A 61 -1.26 -4.89 -11.61
C ALA A 61 -1.65 -6.35 -11.85
N SER A 62 -1.79 -6.76 -13.11
CA SER A 62 -2.11 -8.14 -13.48
C SER A 62 -0.99 -9.15 -13.21
N SER A 63 0.24 -8.70 -12.97
CA SER A 63 1.37 -9.59 -12.67
C SER A 63 1.51 -9.93 -11.17
N VAL A 64 0.66 -9.38 -10.29
CA VAL A 64 0.73 -9.66 -8.86
C VAL A 64 0.32 -11.11 -8.57
N SER A 65 1.22 -11.83 -7.91
CA SER A 65 1.02 -13.20 -7.44
C SER A 65 1.18 -13.29 -5.92
N ASP A 66 1.38 -14.50 -5.41
CA ASP A 66 1.76 -14.75 -4.02
C ASP A 66 3.16 -14.26 -3.68
N ALA A 67 4.01 -14.05 -4.69
CA ALA A 67 5.28 -13.36 -4.53
C ALA A 67 5.06 -11.84 -4.41
N PRO A 68 5.68 -11.16 -3.43
CA PRO A 68 5.54 -9.72 -3.30
C PRO A 68 6.15 -8.98 -4.50
N SER A 69 5.34 -8.18 -5.17
CA SER A 69 5.75 -7.26 -6.23
C SER A 69 5.99 -5.88 -5.66
N ASN A 70 7.09 -5.22 -6.04
CA ASN A 70 7.39 -3.86 -5.62
C ASN A 70 7.68 -2.95 -6.82
N TRP A 71 7.22 -1.70 -6.72
CA TRP A 71 7.46 -0.66 -7.72
C TRP A 71 7.74 0.67 -7.02
N SER A 72 8.50 1.53 -7.69
CA SER A 72 8.62 2.94 -7.32
C SER A 72 8.00 3.79 -8.42
N VAL A 73 7.08 4.67 -8.04
CA VAL A 73 6.40 5.60 -8.96
C VAL A 73 6.55 7.03 -8.44
N ASN A 74 6.54 8.01 -9.33
CA ASN A 74 6.45 9.41 -8.94
C ASN A 74 4.98 9.80 -8.85
N ALA A 75 4.52 10.17 -7.65
CA ALA A 75 3.17 10.66 -7.42
C ALA A 75 3.20 12.19 -7.34
N ASN A 76 2.44 12.85 -8.22
CA ASN A 76 2.35 14.31 -8.26
C ASN A 76 1.94 14.87 -6.89
N GLY A 77 2.77 15.75 -6.33
CA GLY A 77 2.54 16.36 -5.00
C GLY A 77 2.93 15.49 -3.79
N LEU A 78 3.35 14.23 -4.00
CA LEU A 78 3.79 13.32 -2.94
C LEU A 78 5.26 12.90 -3.06
N GLY A 79 5.87 13.05 -4.23
CA GLY A 79 7.23 12.63 -4.53
C GLY A 79 7.30 11.16 -4.96
N ALA A 80 8.48 10.56 -4.80
CA ALA A 80 8.65 9.13 -5.05
C ALA A 80 7.85 8.32 -4.02
N LEU A 81 7.05 7.38 -4.50
CA LEU A 81 6.19 6.49 -3.74
C LEU A 81 6.61 5.04 -4.01
N SER A 82 6.88 4.30 -2.95
CA SER A 82 7.06 2.86 -2.99
C SER A 82 5.71 2.16 -2.88
N ILE A 83 5.48 1.20 -3.77
CA ILE A 83 4.26 0.40 -3.87
C ILE A 83 4.66 -1.05 -3.72
N ALA A 84 4.15 -1.73 -2.70
CA ALA A 84 4.30 -3.16 -2.55
C ALA A 84 2.93 -3.83 -2.60
N ALA A 85 2.78 -4.85 -3.45
CA ALA A 85 1.54 -5.60 -3.60
C ALA A 85 1.80 -7.10 -3.50
N MET A 86 0.87 -7.83 -2.89
CA MET A 86 0.90 -9.29 -2.78
C MET A 86 -0.54 -9.80 -2.84
N ARG A 87 -0.75 -10.93 -3.51
CA ARG A 87 -2.03 -11.62 -3.56
C ARG A 87 -1.92 -12.97 -2.84
N ARG A 88 -2.76 -13.20 -1.83
CA ARG A 88 -2.85 -14.49 -1.13
C ARG A 88 -4.23 -15.09 -1.35
N GLY A 89 -4.32 -16.04 -2.29
CA GLY A 89 -5.61 -16.56 -2.76
C GLY A 89 -6.45 -15.44 -3.37
N ASP A 90 -7.64 -15.20 -2.81
CA ASP A 90 -8.55 -14.15 -3.25
C ASP A 90 -8.34 -12.79 -2.56
N LEU A 91 -7.44 -12.74 -1.58
CA LEU A 91 -7.14 -11.52 -0.83
C LEU A 91 -5.97 -10.80 -1.48
N MET A 92 -6.12 -9.49 -1.65
CA MET A 92 -5.02 -8.62 -2.05
C MET A 92 -4.60 -7.71 -0.90
N HIS A 93 -3.30 -7.51 -0.83
CA HIS A 93 -2.67 -6.58 0.09
C HIS A 93 -1.81 -5.62 -0.70
N LEU A 94 -2.02 -4.34 -0.45
CA LEU A 94 -1.32 -3.23 -1.08
C LEU A 94 -0.80 -2.30 0.02
N ARG A 95 0.46 -1.95 -0.10
CA ARG A 95 1.19 -1.10 0.85
C ARG A 95 1.86 0.03 0.10
N LEU A 96 1.64 1.23 0.58
CA LEU A 96 2.08 2.47 -0.05
C LEU A 96 2.88 3.26 0.99
N SER A 97 4.13 3.59 0.67
CA SER A 97 4.98 4.39 1.53
C SER A 97 5.70 5.43 0.72
N ARG A 98 5.95 6.61 1.30
CA ARG A 98 6.87 7.56 0.67
C ARG A 98 8.24 6.90 0.58
N ALA A 99 8.87 6.99 -0.58
CA ALA A 99 10.25 6.60 -0.72
C ALA A 99 11.09 7.66 0.01
N ALA A 100 11.37 7.42 1.29
CA ALA A 100 12.54 8.02 1.91
C ALA A 100 13.77 7.49 1.18
N GLU A 101 14.79 8.33 0.97
CA GLU A 101 16.12 7.85 0.64
C GLU A 101 16.49 6.74 1.64
N VAL A 102 16.47 5.50 1.15
CA VAL A 102 17.05 4.30 1.76
C VAL A 102 16.52 3.91 3.15
N ALA A 103 15.65 2.89 3.19
CA ALA A 103 15.86 1.72 4.04
C ALA A 103 14.92 0.58 3.65
N ALA A 104 15.52 -0.55 3.29
CA ALA A 104 14.87 -1.77 2.88
C ALA A 104 13.80 -2.26 3.88
N SER A 105 12.58 -2.48 3.42
CA SER A 105 11.72 -3.51 3.99
C SER A 105 12.03 -4.83 3.28
N ALA A 106 13.22 -5.37 3.52
CA ALA A 106 13.43 -6.81 3.35
C ALA A 106 12.66 -7.52 4.48
N PRO A 107 11.92 -8.61 4.22
CA PRO A 107 11.36 -9.39 5.30
C PRO A 107 12.53 -9.95 6.13
N ALA A 108 12.58 -9.59 7.41
CA ALA A 108 13.47 -10.24 8.36
C ALA A 108 13.06 -11.71 8.46
N ALA A 109 13.77 -12.57 7.71
CA ALA A 109 13.79 -13.99 7.94
C ALA A 109 14.49 -14.23 9.29
N VAL A 110 13.69 -14.35 10.35
CA VAL A 110 14.14 -14.88 11.63
C VAL A 110 14.21 -16.41 11.50
N ALA A 111 15.42 -16.93 11.39
CA ALA A 111 15.72 -18.34 11.66
C ALA A 111 16.22 -18.46 13.10
N PRO A 112 15.63 -19.34 13.96
CA PRO A 112 16.20 -19.67 15.25
C PRO A 112 17.14 -20.91 15.16
N PRO A 113 17.99 -21.13 16.19
CA PRO A 113 19.20 -21.96 16.13
C PRO A 113 18.98 -23.48 16.05
#